data_AF-A0A5P0YXM0-F1
#
_entry.id   AF-A0A5P0YXM0-F1
#
_cell.length_a   1.000
_cell.length_b   1.000
_cell.length_c   1.000
_cell.angle_alpha   90.00
_cell.angle_beta   90.00
_cell.angle_gamma   90.00
#
_symmetry.space_group_name_H-M   'P 1'
#
loop_
_entity.id
_entity.type
_entity.pdbx_description
1 polymer ?
#
loop_
_entity_poly.entity_id
_entity_poly.type
_entity_poly.pdbx_seq_one_letter_code
_entity_poly.pdbx_strand_id
1 'polypeptide(L)'
;MSQIVVKRRARVLPPDVPADEVVLEAPPELPRGQQEGVLMQVLPMLGMGGSMVFFFMPGAHPFMRIMGLMMMVSMVGMIIAMVVRLRRGTLGQMAQSRRDYLKYLAQTRRTVRETARRQRFAQLYLNPAPDQLWSLVEDGTRVWERRFTDDDFAQVRLGLGAQRLSTPLTAPDTAPVDELEPLTAGAMQRFIRTHGTLDDLPVAVSLRAFYHLTLSGDPATAHGTARALLAQLVTLHSPDDLVVAVAAAGSEPAARWDWTKWLPHTQLSDSLDGAGTERLI
;
A
#
# COMPACT_ATOMS: atom_id res chain seq x y z
N MET A 1 -24.59 19.76 39.24
CA MET A 1 -23.46 19.50 38.33
C MET A 1 -22.83 20.84 37.98
N SER A 2 -21.51 20.97 38.08
CA SER A 2 -20.80 22.16 37.56
C SER A 2 -20.49 21.95 36.08
N GLN A 3 -20.69 22.98 35.27
CA GLN A 3 -20.34 22.99 33.85
C GLN A 3 -19.14 23.91 33.64
N ILE A 4 -18.27 23.56 32.69
CA ILE A 4 -17.18 24.40 32.23
C ILE A 4 -17.44 24.81 30.79
N VAL A 5 -17.13 26.07 30.47
CA VAL A 5 -17.24 26.56 29.09
C VAL A 5 -16.03 26.07 28.30
N VAL A 6 -16.25 25.24 27.30
CA VAL A 6 -15.20 24.74 26.41
C VAL A 6 -15.17 25.61 25.16
N LYS A 7 -14.07 26.35 24.96
CA LYS A 7 -13.85 27.10 23.72
C LYS A 7 -13.33 26.15 22.63
N ARG A 8 -14.14 25.93 21.60
CA ARG A 8 -13.74 25.12 20.43
C ARG A 8 -12.59 25.80 19.69
N ARG A 9 -11.39 25.20 19.74
CA ARG A 9 -10.20 25.72 19.06
C ARG A 9 -10.27 25.46 17.55
N ALA A 10 -9.40 26.14 16.81
CA ALA A 10 -9.17 25.80 15.40
C ALA A 10 -8.68 24.36 15.30
N ARG A 11 -9.27 23.61 14.36
CA ARG A 11 -8.99 22.18 14.17
C ARG A 11 -7.57 22.01 13.64
N VAL A 12 -6.84 21.07 14.23
CA VAL A 12 -5.54 20.61 13.72
C VAL A 12 -5.78 19.35 12.89
N LEU A 13 -5.35 19.36 11.64
CA LEU A 13 -5.44 18.19 10.76
C LEU A 13 -4.14 17.37 10.85
N PRO A 14 -4.23 16.04 10.68
CA PRO A 14 -3.02 15.23 10.55
C PRO A 14 -2.23 15.64 9.30
N PRO A 15 -0.93 15.29 9.22
CA PRO A 15 -0.14 15.54 8.02
C PRO A 15 -0.78 14.90 6.78
N ASP A 16 -0.69 15.60 5.65
CA ASP A 16 -1.21 15.09 4.38
C ASP A 16 -0.50 13.79 3.97
N VAL A 17 -1.31 12.88 3.45
CA VAL A 17 -0.85 11.58 2.96
C VAL A 17 -0.85 11.64 1.43
N PRO A 18 0.28 11.33 0.78
CA PRO A 18 0.33 11.28 -0.68
C PRO A 18 -0.74 10.34 -1.24
N ALA A 19 -1.41 10.77 -2.30
CA ALA A 19 -2.47 10.01 -2.99
C ALA A 19 -2.13 9.70 -4.45
N ASP A 20 -0.98 10.19 -4.94
CA ASP A 20 -0.57 9.99 -6.33
C ASP A 20 -0.24 8.51 -6.61
N GLU A 21 -0.66 8.05 -7.77
CA GLU A 21 -0.41 6.69 -8.24
C GLU A 21 1.10 6.44 -8.44
N VAL A 22 1.59 5.31 -7.95
CA VAL A 22 2.98 4.88 -8.13
C VAL A 22 3.00 3.76 -9.15
N VAL A 23 3.33 4.13 -10.39
CA VAL A 23 3.58 3.18 -11.48
C VAL A 23 4.97 2.57 -11.29
N LEU A 24 5.04 1.24 -11.19
CA LEU A 24 6.31 0.54 -11.05
C LEU A 24 7.06 0.45 -12.38
N GLU A 25 8.38 0.31 -12.32
CA GLU A 25 9.20 0.03 -13.51
C GLU A 25 8.98 -1.40 -14.01
N ALA A 26 8.99 -1.56 -15.33
CA ALA A 26 8.84 -2.85 -15.98
C ALA A 26 9.99 -3.80 -15.60
N PRO A 27 9.70 -5.08 -15.31
CA PRO A 27 10.73 -6.09 -15.16
C PRO A 27 11.59 -6.19 -16.43
N PRO A 28 12.88 -6.54 -16.32
CA PRO A 28 13.73 -6.75 -17.49
C PRO A 28 13.19 -7.87 -18.38
N GLU A 29 13.27 -7.66 -19.69
CA GLU A 29 12.93 -8.66 -20.71
C GLU A 29 14.00 -9.75 -20.80
N LEU A 30 13.60 -10.95 -21.23
CA LEU A 30 14.51 -12.02 -21.58
C LEU A 30 15.32 -11.61 -22.82
N PRO A 31 16.64 -11.89 -22.87
CA PRO A 31 17.43 -11.58 -24.06
C PRO A 31 16.87 -12.36 -25.25
N ARG A 32 16.21 -11.66 -26.18
CA ARG A 32 15.72 -12.24 -27.43
C ARG A 32 16.89 -12.89 -28.15
N GLY A 33 16.65 -14.11 -28.64
CA GLY A 33 17.66 -15.00 -29.15
C GLY A 33 18.65 -14.27 -30.06
N GLN A 34 19.92 -14.30 -29.69
CA GLN A 34 21.05 -13.66 -30.39
C GLN A 34 21.34 -14.33 -31.75
N GLN A 35 20.32 -14.89 -32.42
CA GLN A 35 20.43 -15.63 -33.67
C GLN A 35 20.94 -14.74 -34.81
N GLU A 36 20.56 -13.46 -34.83
CA GLU A 36 21.08 -12.48 -35.82
C GLU A 36 22.59 -12.22 -35.64
N GLY A 37 23.07 -12.21 -34.39
CA GLY A 37 24.49 -12.04 -34.09
C GLY A 37 25.34 -13.26 -34.43
N VAL A 38 24.77 -14.47 -34.28
CA VAL A 38 25.47 -15.73 -34.58
C VAL A 38 25.71 -15.86 -36.09
N LEU A 39 24.75 -15.50 -36.95
CA LEU A 39 24.93 -15.57 -38.41
C LEU A 39 26.04 -14.62 -38.89
N MET A 40 26.06 -13.39 -38.38
CA MET A 40 27.09 -12.40 -38.67
C MET A 40 28.48 -12.81 -38.14
N GLN A 41 28.54 -13.54 -37.02
CA GLN A 41 29.78 -14.07 -36.43
C GLN A 41 30.29 -15.38 -37.07
N VAL A 42 29.42 -16.18 -37.69
CA VAL A 42 29.79 -17.42 -38.38
C VAL A 42 30.33 -17.13 -39.79
N LEU A 43 29.95 -16.00 -40.40
CA LEU A 43 30.41 -15.61 -41.74
C LEU A 43 31.95 -15.57 -41.89
N PRO A 44 32.74 -14.95 -40.98
CA PRO A 44 34.20 -14.99 -41.03
C PRO A 44 34.77 -16.40 -40.79
N MET A 45 34.11 -17.22 -39.96
CA MET A 45 34.52 -18.61 -39.71
C MET A 45 34.34 -19.50 -40.94
N LEU A 46 33.25 -19.30 -41.70
CA LEU A 46 33.05 -19.98 -42.99
C LEU A 46 34.07 -19.55 -44.03
N GLY A 47 34.41 -18.25 -44.08
CA GLY A 47 35.46 -17.73 -44.97
C GLY A 47 36.85 -18.30 -44.66
N MET A 48 37.19 -18.42 -43.37
CA MET A 48 38.47 -19.03 -42.93
C MET A 48 38.48 -20.56 -43.06
N GLY A 49 37.35 -21.23 -42.86
CA GLY A 49 37.23 -22.68 -43.08
C GLY A 49 37.35 -23.06 -44.57
N GLY A 50 36.80 -22.24 -45.45
CA GLY A 50 36.88 -22.44 -46.90
C GLY A 50 38.30 -22.31 -47.46
N SER A 51 39.10 -21.37 -46.94
CA SER A 51 40.51 -21.19 -47.35
C SER A 51 41.43 -22.31 -46.84
N MET A 52 41.02 -23.04 -45.80
CA MET A 52 41.79 -24.13 -45.21
C MET A 52 41.96 -25.33 -46.15
N VAL A 53 40.92 -25.64 -46.95
CA VAL A 53 40.94 -26.75 -47.91
C VAL A 53 42.00 -26.57 -49.00
N PHE A 54 42.24 -25.32 -49.42
CA PHE A 54 43.25 -24.98 -50.42
C PHE A 54 44.69 -25.22 -49.94
N PHE A 55 44.96 -25.03 -48.64
CA PHE A 55 46.32 -25.18 -48.09
C PHE A 55 46.77 -26.64 -47.93
N PHE A 56 45.85 -27.61 -47.97
CA PHE A 56 46.13 -29.04 -47.82
C PHE A 56 46.00 -29.84 -49.13
N MET A 57 45.78 -29.18 -50.28
CA MET A 57 45.71 -29.87 -51.57
C MET A 57 47.04 -30.54 -51.97
N PRO A 58 46.99 -31.68 -52.71
CA PRO A 58 48.19 -32.36 -53.20
C PRO A 58 48.94 -31.44 -54.18
N GLY A 59 50.17 -31.04 -53.85
CA GLY A 59 50.98 -30.11 -54.64
C GLY A 59 51.31 -28.76 -53.99
N ALA A 60 50.74 -28.45 -52.82
CA ALA A 60 51.02 -27.20 -52.10
C ALA A 60 52.43 -27.16 -51.48
N HIS A 61 53.09 -25.99 -51.55
CA HIS A 61 54.43 -25.75 -50.99
C HIS A 61 54.47 -26.04 -49.48
N PRO A 62 55.56 -26.60 -48.91
CA PRO A 62 55.67 -26.93 -47.48
C PRO A 62 55.35 -25.76 -46.54
N PHE A 63 55.65 -24.54 -46.95
CA PHE A 63 55.34 -23.31 -46.22
C PHE A 63 53.82 -23.08 -46.04
N MET A 64 52.99 -23.40 -47.03
CA MET A 64 51.53 -23.25 -46.95
C MET A 64 50.88 -24.20 -45.95
N ARG A 65 51.44 -25.40 -45.76
CA ARG A 65 50.95 -26.38 -44.77
C ARG A 65 51.16 -25.90 -43.33
N ILE A 66 52.28 -25.22 -43.06
CA ILE A 66 52.58 -24.64 -41.74
C ILE A 66 51.63 -23.47 -41.44
N MET A 67 51.36 -22.61 -42.43
CA MET A 67 50.37 -21.54 -42.28
C MET A 67 48.95 -22.08 -42.01
N GLY A 68 48.54 -23.12 -42.73
CA GLY A 68 47.24 -23.79 -42.51
C GLY A 68 47.11 -24.35 -41.08
N LEU A 69 48.18 -24.95 -40.54
CA LEU A 69 48.21 -25.47 -39.17
C LEU A 69 48.08 -24.34 -38.12
N MET A 70 48.81 -23.23 -38.30
CA MET A 70 48.73 -22.08 -37.39
C MET A 70 47.34 -21.44 -37.41
N MET A 71 46.74 -21.31 -38.59
CA MET A 71 45.37 -20.81 -38.74
C MET A 71 44.34 -21.72 -38.05
N MET A 72 44.58 -23.04 -38.01
CA MET A 72 43.74 -24.02 -37.30
C MET A 72 43.75 -23.77 -35.80
N VAL A 73 44.94 -23.60 -35.23
CA VAL A 73 45.11 -23.33 -33.80
C VAL A 73 44.47 -21.98 -33.43
N SER A 74 44.63 -20.96 -34.27
CA SER A 74 43.98 -19.65 -34.08
C SER A 74 42.46 -19.72 -34.18
N MET A 75 41.91 -20.51 -35.11
CA MET A 75 40.46 -20.70 -35.26
C MET A 75 39.88 -21.39 -34.02
N VAL A 76 40.50 -22.47 -33.55
CA VAL A 76 40.08 -23.18 -32.33
C VAL A 76 40.17 -22.24 -31.11
N GLY A 77 41.26 -21.48 -30.98
CA GLY A 77 41.42 -20.48 -29.92
C GLY A 77 40.34 -19.39 -29.95
N MET A 78 39.97 -18.91 -31.15
CA MET A 78 38.93 -17.91 -31.33
C MET A 78 37.53 -18.47 -31.03
N ILE A 79 37.23 -19.71 -31.43
CA ILE A 79 35.96 -20.39 -31.08
C ILE A 79 35.85 -20.55 -29.56
N ILE A 80 36.91 -20.98 -28.88
CA ILE A 80 36.91 -21.12 -27.42
C ILE A 80 36.71 -19.75 -26.76
N ALA A 81 37.44 -18.71 -27.18
CA ALA A 81 37.30 -17.36 -26.66
C ALA A 81 35.89 -16.80 -26.89
N MET A 82 35.29 -17.07 -28.05
CA MET A 82 33.93 -16.69 -28.39
C MET A 82 32.90 -17.40 -27.49
N VAL A 83 33.01 -18.72 -27.31
CA VAL A 83 32.12 -19.47 -26.41
C VAL A 83 32.22 -18.98 -24.97
N VAL A 84 33.42 -18.71 -24.47
CA VAL A 84 33.64 -18.15 -23.13
C VAL A 84 33.03 -16.74 -23.00
N ARG A 85 33.19 -15.89 -24.02
CA ARG A 85 32.63 -14.53 -24.04
C ARG A 85 31.11 -14.54 -24.08
N LEU A 86 30.50 -15.38 -24.93
CA LEU A 86 29.05 -15.54 -25.01
C LEU A 86 28.48 -16.06 -23.68
N ARG A 87 29.08 -17.10 -23.09
CA ARG A 87 28.62 -17.65 -21.81
C ARG A 87 28.76 -16.68 -20.64
N ARG A 88 29.88 -15.94 -20.55
CA ARG A 88 30.10 -14.96 -19.47
C ARG A 88 29.25 -13.70 -19.64
N GLY A 89 29.06 -13.24 -20.89
CA GLY A 89 28.31 -12.03 -21.19
C GLY A 89 26.82 -12.16 -20.86
N THR A 90 26.16 -13.20 -21.37
CA THR A 90 24.70 -13.35 -21.25
C THR A 90 24.26 -13.69 -19.83
N LEU A 91 24.96 -14.61 -19.14
CA LEU A 91 24.65 -14.98 -17.76
C LEU A 91 24.94 -13.84 -16.78
N GLY A 92 26.04 -13.12 -16.99
CA GLY A 92 26.45 -12.01 -16.13
C GLY A 92 25.52 -10.79 -16.23
N GLN A 93 25.13 -10.42 -17.44
CA GLN A 93 24.23 -9.28 -17.69
C GLN A 93 22.84 -9.53 -17.08
N MET A 94 22.23 -10.70 -17.31
CA MET A 94 20.93 -11.03 -16.69
C MET A 94 21.00 -11.04 -15.15
N ALA A 95 22.07 -11.60 -14.57
CA ALA A 95 22.25 -11.60 -13.12
C ALA A 95 22.43 -10.17 -12.57
N GLN A 96 23.01 -9.25 -13.35
CA GLN A 96 23.14 -7.85 -12.97
C GLN A 96 21.78 -7.13 -13.04
N SER A 97 21.04 -7.26 -14.14
CA SER A 97 19.70 -6.68 -14.31
C SER A 97 18.72 -7.13 -13.22
N ARG A 98 18.74 -8.43 -12.88
CA ARG A 98 17.97 -8.97 -11.75
C ARG A 98 18.32 -8.29 -10.42
N ARG A 99 19.62 -8.13 -10.14
CA ARG A 99 20.09 -7.49 -8.90
C ARG A 99 19.66 -6.03 -8.84
N ASP A 100 19.73 -5.33 -9.96
CA ASP A 100 19.37 -3.91 -10.00
C ASP A 100 17.86 -3.70 -9.88
N TYR A 101 17.04 -4.57 -10.50
CA TYR A 101 15.59 -4.54 -10.30
C TYR A 101 15.17 -4.85 -8.85
N LEU A 102 15.80 -5.84 -8.21
CA LEU A 102 15.53 -6.14 -6.80
C LEU A 102 15.97 -5.01 -5.87
N LYS A 103 17.06 -4.30 -6.19
CA LYS A 103 17.47 -3.09 -5.47
C LYS A 103 16.45 -1.96 -5.66
N TYR A 104 15.95 -1.77 -6.88
CA TYR A 104 14.87 -0.82 -7.16
C TYR A 104 13.65 -1.12 -6.29
N LEU A 105 13.12 -2.36 -6.30
CA LEU A 105 11.99 -2.75 -5.46
C LEU A 105 12.29 -2.55 -3.96
N ALA A 106 13.53 -2.80 -3.52
CA ALA A 106 13.93 -2.57 -2.14
C ALA A 106 13.95 -1.08 -1.76
N GLN A 107 14.32 -0.19 -2.68
CA GLN A 107 14.27 1.25 -2.48
C GLN A 107 12.83 1.76 -2.48
N THR A 108 12.02 1.36 -3.47
CA THR A 108 10.59 1.72 -3.56
C THR A 108 9.82 1.27 -2.31
N ARG A 109 10.17 0.10 -1.75
CA ARG A 109 9.60 -0.38 -0.48
C ARG A 109 9.77 0.60 0.67
N ARG A 110 10.86 1.36 0.73
CA ARG A 110 11.10 2.33 1.81
C ARG A 110 10.09 3.47 1.70
N THR A 111 9.93 4.02 0.50
CA THR A 111 8.94 5.08 0.19
C THR A 111 7.51 4.62 0.47
N VAL A 112 7.16 3.40 0.03
CA VAL A 112 5.84 2.82 0.27
C VAL A 112 5.57 2.62 1.75
N ARG A 113 6.54 2.12 2.52
CA ARG A 113 6.41 1.96 3.97
C ARG A 113 6.27 3.29 4.70
N GLU A 114 6.94 4.32 4.23
CA GLU A 114 6.80 5.66 4.80
C GLU A 114 5.38 6.20 4.56
N THR A 115 4.88 6.08 3.33
CA THR A 115 3.49 6.43 2.97
C THR A 115 2.50 5.66 3.84
N ALA A 116 2.69 4.34 3.98
CA ALA A 116 1.85 3.49 4.81
C ALA A 116 1.84 3.93 6.30
N ARG A 117 2.97 4.36 6.84
CA ARG A 117 3.05 4.91 8.21
C ARG A 117 2.28 6.22 8.33
N ARG A 118 2.43 7.13 7.37
CA ARG A 118 1.69 8.41 7.34
C ARG A 118 0.19 8.17 7.23
N GLN A 119 -0.24 7.28 6.35
CA GLN A 119 -1.65 6.87 6.21
C GLN A 119 -2.21 6.31 7.51
N ARG A 120 -1.48 5.36 8.14
CA ARG A 120 -1.91 4.78 9.43
C ARG A 120 -2.01 5.84 10.52
N PHE A 121 -1.03 6.73 10.62
CA PHE A 121 -1.05 7.83 11.58
C PHE A 121 -2.25 8.74 11.37
N ALA A 122 -2.49 9.20 10.13
CA ALA A 122 -3.62 10.06 9.81
C ALA A 122 -4.96 9.39 10.13
N GLN A 123 -5.14 8.13 9.76
CA GLN A 123 -6.38 7.38 10.04
C GLN A 123 -6.61 7.15 11.54
N LEU A 124 -5.57 6.78 12.31
CA LEU A 124 -5.70 6.62 13.76
C LEU A 124 -5.90 7.95 14.48
N TYR A 125 -5.32 9.04 13.97
CA TYR A 125 -5.54 10.38 14.48
C TYR A 125 -7.00 10.80 14.32
N LEU A 126 -7.56 10.65 13.11
CA LEU A 126 -8.94 11.03 12.81
C LEU A 126 -9.97 10.10 13.46
N ASN A 127 -9.67 8.80 13.54
CA ASN A 127 -10.56 7.76 14.04
C ASN A 127 -9.92 7.01 15.22
N PRO A 128 -9.77 7.68 16.38
CA PRO A 128 -9.15 7.10 17.58
C PRO A 128 -9.89 5.86 18.06
N ALA A 129 -9.20 5.01 18.82
CA ALA A 129 -9.83 3.82 19.39
C ALA A 129 -10.78 4.23 20.54
N PRO A 130 -11.90 3.51 20.77
CA PRO A 130 -12.87 3.88 21.80
C PRO A 130 -12.27 3.98 23.21
N ASP A 131 -11.28 3.15 23.52
CA ASP A 131 -10.51 3.12 24.77
C ASP A 131 -9.54 4.31 24.92
N GLN A 132 -9.33 5.11 23.89
CA GLN A 132 -8.50 6.32 23.90
C GLN A 132 -9.33 7.61 23.95
N LEU A 133 -10.67 7.53 23.88
CA LEU A 133 -11.51 8.73 23.83
C LEU A 133 -11.44 9.55 25.13
N TRP A 134 -11.26 8.91 26.28
CA TRP A 134 -11.17 9.60 27.57
C TRP A 134 -9.96 10.55 27.63
N SER A 135 -8.83 10.19 27.04
CA SER A 135 -7.63 11.03 27.04
C SER A 135 -7.79 12.27 26.16
N LEU A 136 -8.59 12.19 25.09
CA LEU A 136 -8.94 13.34 24.26
C LEU A 136 -9.82 14.34 25.02
N VAL A 137 -10.73 13.83 25.86
CA VAL A 137 -11.59 14.67 26.70
C VAL A 137 -10.77 15.33 27.81
N GLU A 138 -9.85 14.59 28.45
CA GLU A 138 -8.96 15.12 29.49
C GLU A 138 -7.99 16.18 28.96
N ASP A 139 -7.35 15.92 27.82
CA ASP A 139 -6.44 16.88 27.17
C ASP A 139 -7.21 18.14 26.68
N GLY A 140 -8.47 17.97 26.26
CA GLY A 140 -9.36 19.08 25.91
C GLY A 140 -8.97 19.86 24.65
N THR A 141 -7.86 19.52 23.98
CA THR A 141 -7.42 20.22 22.76
C THR A 141 -8.19 19.80 21.52
N ARG A 142 -8.68 18.54 21.50
CA ARG A 142 -9.33 17.88 20.37
C ARG A 142 -10.79 17.49 20.63
N VAL A 143 -11.32 17.83 21.80
CA VAL A 143 -12.75 17.64 22.09
C VAL A 143 -13.57 18.54 21.16
N TRP A 144 -14.62 17.97 20.56
CA TRP A 144 -15.52 18.67 19.64
C TRP A 144 -14.82 19.32 18.45
N GLU A 145 -13.75 18.69 17.94
CA GLU A 145 -12.94 19.23 16.84
C GLU A 145 -13.67 19.21 15.49
N ARG A 146 -14.59 18.28 15.25
CA ARG A 146 -15.31 18.15 13.96
C ARG A 146 -16.43 19.16 13.85
N ARG A 147 -16.59 19.76 12.67
CA ARG A 147 -17.62 20.76 12.33
C ARG A 147 -18.60 20.19 11.31
N PHE A 148 -19.83 20.70 11.27
CA PHE A 148 -20.84 20.26 10.29
C PHE A 148 -20.42 20.43 8.82
N THR A 149 -19.47 21.33 8.55
CA THR A 149 -18.87 21.59 7.24
C THR A 149 -17.79 20.59 6.85
N ASP A 150 -17.27 19.80 7.79
CA ASP A 150 -16.16 18.89 7.54
C ASP A 150 -16.67 17.58 6.91
N ASP A 151 -15.87 17.00 6.01
CA ASP A 151 -16.21 15.74 5.32
C ASP A 151 -16.33 14.55 6.28
N ASP A 152 -15.66 14.62 7.44
CA ASP A 152 -15.70 13.60 8.48
C ASP A 152 -16.72 13.86 9.59
N PHE A 153 -17.59 14.86 9.40
CA PHE A 153 -18.73 15.08 10.29
C PHE A 153 -19.66 13.86 10.32
N ALA A 154 -20.03 13.46 11.53
CA ALA A 154 -20.83 12.27 11.79
C ALA A 154 -20.25 10.97 11.20
N GLN A 155 -18.93 10.90 11.01
CA GLN A 155 -18.24 9.63 10.75
C GLN A 155 -17.95 8.88 12.06
N VAL A 156 -18.23 7.58 12.09
CA VAL A 156 -17.98 6.72 13.25
C VAL A 156 -17.15 5.51 12.87
N ARG A 157 -16.17 5.17 13.69
CA ARG A 157 -15.32 4.00 13.57
C ARG A 157 -16.08 2.76 14.02
N LEU A 158 -16.29 1.84 13.09
CA LEU A 158 -16.91 0.54 13.37
C LEU A 158 -15.92 -0.49 13.92
N GLY A 159 -14.66 -0.40 13.49
CA GLY A 159 -13.65 -1.40 13.83
C GLY A 159 -12.34 -1.18 13.09
N LEU A 160 -11.56 -2.26 12.98
CA LEU A 160 -10.32 -2.31 12.20
C LEU A 160 -10.53 -3.21 10.98
N GLY A 161 -9.91 -2.85 9.87
CA GLY A 161 -9.99 -3.62 8.64
C GLY A 161 -8.89 -3.27 7.66
N ALA A 162 -8.84 -4.05 6.58
CA ALA A 162 -7.91 -3.82 5.49
C ALA A 162 -8.39 -2.65 4.61
N GLN A 163 -7.47 -1.75 4.25
CA GLN A 163 -7.71 -0.67 3.28
C GLN A 163 -6.60 -0.64 2.25
N ARG A 164 -6.87 -0.06 1.09
CA ARG A 164 -5.82 0.14 0.07
C ARG A 164 -4.82 1.19 0.53
N LEU A 165 -3.58 1.05 0.10
CA LEU A 165 -2.58 2.11 0.23
C LEU A 165 -3.09 3.37 -0.48
N SER A 166 -2.88 4.55 0.13
CA SER A 166 -3.32 5.83 -0.43
C SER A 166 -2.71 6.13 -1.79
N THR A 167 -1.46 5.69 -2.02
CA THR A 167 -0.80 5.68 -3.32
C THR A 167 -0.99 4.30 -3.97
N PRO A 168 -1.92 4.13 -4.92
CA PRO A 168 -2.13 2.84 -5.56
C PRO A 168 -0.85 2.40 -6.28
N LEU A 169 -0.45 1.14 -6.06
CA LEU A 169 0.68 0.52 -6.74
C LEU A 169 0.20 -0.16 -8.02
N THR A 170 0.59 0.37 -9.17
CA THR A 170 0.12 -0.10 -10.47
C THR A 170 1.25 -0.74 -11.26
N ALA A 171 0.94 -1.88 -11.88
CA ALA A 171 1.86 -2.54 -12.78
C ALA A 171 1.95 -1.72 -14.09
N PRO A 172 3.16 -1.54 -14.65
CA PRO A 172 3.33 -0.85 -15.92
C PRO A 172 2.71 -1.64 -17.08
N ASP A 173 2.31 -0.92 -18.12
CA ASP A 173 1.99 -1.51 -19.42
C ASP A 173 3.26 -2.16 -19.98
N THR A 174 3.27 -3.49 -20.06
CA THR A 174 4.44 -4.30 -20.40
C THR A 174 4.20 -5.11 -21.66
N ALA A 175 5.29 -5.53 -22.30
CA ALA A 175 5.29 -6.61 -23.27
C ALA A 175 4.62 -7.88 -22.70
N PRO A 176 4.17 -8.84 -23.52
CA PRO A 176 3.53 -10.07 -23.04
C PRO A 176 4.34 -10.72 -21.92
N VAL A 177 3.65 -11.22 -20.88
CA VAL A 177 4.27 -11.79 -19.66
C VAL A 177 5.31 -12.87 -19.97
N ASP A 178 5.14 -13.56 -21.10
CA ASP A 178 6.03 -14.63 -21.59
C ASP A 178 7.43 -14.14 -22.00
N GLU A 179 7.59 -12.83 -22.22
CA GLU A 179 8.87 -12.21 -22.59
C GLU A 179 9.63 -11.62 -21.40
N LEU A 180 8.99 -11.52 -20.24
CA LEU A 180 9.58 -10.96 -19.03
C LEU A 180 10.42 -11.99 -18.28
N GLU A 181 11.44 -11.51 -17.58
CA GLU A 181 12.22 -12.37 -16.71
C GLU A 181 11.37 -12.81 -15.49
N PRO A 182 11.18 -14.13 -15.26
CA PRO A 182 10.13 -14.63 -14.38
C PRO A 182 10.36 -14.32 -12.89
N LEU A 183 11.61 -14.21 -12.44
CA LEU A 183 11.92 -13.90 -11.04
C LEU A 183 11.55 -12.47 -10.69
N THR A 184 11.92 -11.53 -11.55
CA THR A 184 11.65 -10.10 -11.37
C THR A 184 10.17 -9.79 -11.58
N ALA A 185 9.51 -10.39 -12.58
CA ALA A 185 8.07 -10.32 -12.77
C ALA A 185 7.31 -10.85 -11.53
N GLY A 186 7.69 -12.03 -11.03
CA GLY A 186 7.10 -12.60 -9.81
C GLY A 186 7.37 -11.76 -8.56
N ALA A 187 8.55 -11.14 -8.45
CA ALA A 187 8.88 -10.23 -7.36
C ALA A 187 8.04 -8.95 -7.38
N MET A 188 7.80 -8.37 -8.57
CA MET A 188 6.93 -7.20 -8.76
C MET A 188 5.49 -7.50 -8.37
N GLN A 189 4.91 -8.60 -8.88
CA GLN A 189 3.54 -8.99 -8.55
C GLN A 189 3.36 -9.24 -7.04
N ARG A 190 4.34 -9.90 -6.41
CA ARG A 190 4.35 -10.09 -4.96
C ARG A 190 4.46 -8.76 -4.22
N PHE A 191 5.29 -7.83 -4.71
CA PHE A 191 5.44 -6.50 -4.14
C PHE A 191 4.11 -5.73 -4.12
N ILE A 192 3.41 -5.69 -5.26
CA ILE A 192 2.08 -5.05 -5.37
C ILE A 192 1.09 -5.70 -4.40
N ARG A 193 0.99 -7.04 -4.40
CA ARG A 193 0.05 -7.75 -3.52
C ARG A 193 0.33 -7.53 -2.03
N THR A 194 1.59 -7.49 -1.62
CA THR A 194 1.98 -7.36 -0.21
C THR A 194 1.93 -5.91 0.28
N HIS A 195 2.16 -4.93 -0.58
CA HIS A 195 2.26 -3.53 -0.19
C HIS A 195 1.12 -2.65 -0.70
N GLY A 196 0.20 -3.18 -1.51
CA GLY A 196 -0.97 -2.46 -2.01
C GLY A 196 -2.10 -2.31 -0.99
N THR A 197 -2.06 -3.05 0.12
CA THR A 197 -3.05 -2.99 1.20
C THR A 197 -2.39 -2.82 2.56
N LEU A 198 -3.07 -2.09 3.45
CA LEU A 198 -2.73 -1.92 4.85
C LEU A 198 -3.80 -2.59 5.70
N ASP A 199 -3.36 -3.47 6.59
CA ASP A 199 -4.21 -4.07 7.60
C ASP A 199 -4.31 -3.20 8.86
N ASP A 200 -5.28 -3.51 9.71
CA ASP A 200 -5.51 -2.89 11.00
C ASP A 200 -5.72 -1.36 10.94
N LEU A 201 -6.45 -0.88 9.93
CA LEU A 201 -6.84 0.53 9.84
C LEU A 201 -8.28 0.75 10.29
N PRO A 202 -8.58 1.88 10.97
CA PRO A 202 -9.93 2.25 11.34
C PRO A 202 -10.87 2.27 10.14
N VAL A 203 -11.88 1.41 10.16
CA VAL A 203 -12.98 1.47 9.19
C VAL A 203 -14.05 2.37 9.78
N ALA A 204 -14.25 3.54 9.15
CA ALA A 204 -15.25 4.50 9.54
C ALA A 204 -16.38 4.55 8.50
N VAL A 205 -17.60 4.78 8.98
CA VAL A 205 -18.78 5.00 8.14
C VAL A 205 -19.36 6.37 8.42
N SER A 206 -19.77 7.08 7.38
CA SER A 206 -20.52 8.32 7.53
C SER A 206 -21.97 8.01 7.84
N LEU A 207 -22.45 8.43 9.01
CA LEU A 207 -23.87 8.30 9.35
C LEU A 207 -24.74 9.21 8.49
N ARG A 208 -24.19 10.24 7.82
CA ARG A 208 -24.95 11.07 6.88
C ARG A 208 -25.38 10.32 5.63
N ALA A 209 -24.67 9.24 5.28
CA ALA A 209 -24.99 8.42 4.12
C ALA A 209 -26.18 7.48 4.37
N PHE A 210 -26.63 7.33 5.61
CA PHE A 210 -27.67 6.37 6.00
C PHE A 210 -28.70 7.05 6.90
N TYR A 211 -29.98 6.76 6.69
CA TYR A 211 -31.03 7.29 7.57
C TYR A 211 -31.18 6.50 8.89
N HIS A 212 -30.71 5.25 8.92
CA HIS A 212 -30.67 4.42 10.12
C HIS A 212 -29.53 3.41 10.03
N LEU A 213 -29.06 2.94 11.18
CA LEU A 213 -28.07 1.87 11.33
C LEU A 213 -28.63 0.84 12.32
N THR A 214 -28.69 -0.42 11.92
CA THR A 214 -29.11 -1.52 12.79
C THR A 214 -27.90 -2.35 13.21
N LEU A 215 -27.68 -2.48 14.51
CA LEU A 215 -26.65 -3.36 15.08
C LEU A 215 -27.31 -4.70 15.45
N SER A 216 -26.84 -5.78 14.82
CA SER A 216 -27.36 -7.14 15.02
C SER A 216 -26.25 -8.07 15.48
N GLY A 217 -26.61 -9.10 16.27
CA GLY A 217 -25.68 -10.09 16.79
C GLY A 217 -25.92 -10.38 18.27
N ASP A 218 -24.88 -10.84 18.95
CA ASP A 218 -24.90 -11.02 20.41
C ASP A 218 -25.27 -9.70 21.11
N PRO A 219 -26.27 -9.69 22.02
CA PRO A 219 -26.75 -8.46 22.65
C PRO A 219 -25.66 -7.69 23.41
N ALA A 220 -24.76 -8.37 24.12
CA ALA A 220 -23.71 -7.71 24.87
C ALA A 220 -22.74 -6.96 23.94
N THR A 221 -22.37 -7.61 22.83
CA THR A 221 -21.53 -7.04 21.78
C THR A 221 -22.22 -5.88 21.07
N ALA A 222 -23.47 -6.04 20.63
CA ALA A 222 -24.22 -5.00 19.93
C ALA A 222 -24.38 -3.74 20.79
N HIS A 223 -24.74 -3.89 22.07
CA HIS A 223 -24.82 -2.76 22.99
C HIS A 223 -23.45 -2.15 23.30
N GLY A 224 -22.39 -2.96 23.37
CA GLY A 224 -21.01 -2.49 23.49
C GLY A 224 -20.59 -1.61 22.31
N THR A 225 -20.85 -2.07 21.10
CA THR A 225 -20.62 -1.31 19.86
C THR A 225 -21.45 -0.03 19.85
N ALA A 226 -22.74 -0.07 20.19
CA ALA A 226 -23.59 1.12 20.26
C ALA A 226 -23.00 2.19 21.19
N ARG A 227 -22.53 1.79 22.38
CA ARG A 227 -21.86 2.71 23.31
C ARG A 227 -20.54 3.25 22.77
N ALA A 228 -19.74 2.42 22.09
CA ALA A 228 -18.48 2.87 21.50
C ALA A 228 -18.70 3.90 20.37
N LEU A 229 -19.69 3.66 19.51
CA LEU A 229 -20.09 4.61 18.45
C LEU A 229 -20.60 5.91 19.04
N LEU A 230 -21.48 5.82 20.06
CA LEU A 230 -22.00 7.01 20.73
C LEU A 230 -20.89 7.80 21.42
N ALA A 231 -20.01 7.13 22.17
CA ALA A 231 -18.88 7.77 22.84
C ALA A 231 -17.98 8.52 21.83
N GLN A 232 -17.72 7.92 20.67
CA GLN A 232 -16.93 8.59 19.64
C GLN A 232 -17.63 9.84 19.09
N LEU A 233 -18.94 9.75 18.82
CA LEU A 233 -19.73 10.89 18.35
C LEU A 233 -19.69 12.06 19.33
N VAL A 234 -20.02 11.81 20.60
CA VAL A 234 -20.14 12.87 21.61
C VAL A 234 -18.80 13.46 22.04
N THR A 235 -17.70 12.73 21.86
CA THR A 235 -16.34 13.25 22.10
C THR A 235 -15.88 14.17 20.96
N LEU A 236 -16.22 13.84 19.70
CA LEU A 236 -15.69 14.56 18.53
C LEU A 236 -16.62 15.65 17.98
N HIS A 237 -17.88 15.70 18.39
CA HIS A 237 -18.88 16.67 17.94
C HIS A 237 -19.44 17.47 19.11
N SER A 238 -19.68 18.77 18.91
CA SER A 238 -20.26 19.64 19.93
C SER A 238 -21.74 19.31 20.16
N PRO A 239 -22.26 19.48 21.40
CA PRO A 239 -23.71 19.39 21.67
C PRO A 239 -24.54 20.40 20.85
N ASP A 240 -23.93 21.48 20.36
CA ASP A 240 -24.59 22.46 19.48
C ASP A 240 -24.80 21.91 18.06
N ASP A 241 -23.97 20.96 17.62
CA ASP A 241 -24.01 20.37 16.28
C ASP A 241 -24.71 19.00 16.25
N LEU A 242 -24.78 18.30 17.38
CA LEU A 242 -25.28 16.93 17.50
C LEU A 242 -26.08 16.74 18.80
N VAL A 243 -27.33 16.33 18.66
CA VAL A 243 -28.19 15.94 19.78
C VAL A 243 -28.28 14.42 19.86
N VAL A 244 -28.32 13.90 21.09
CA VAL A 244 -28.46 12.48 21.38
C VAL A 244 -29.76 12.25 22.14
N ALA A 245 -30.59 11.34 21.64
CA ALA A 245 -31.74 10.82 22.35
C ALA A 245 -31.59 9.32 22.56
N VAL A 246 -31.85 8.84 23.78
CA VAL A 246 -31.83 7.41 24.11
C VAL A 246 -33.26 6.99 24.44
N ALA A 247 -33.74 5.94 23.78
CA ALA A 247 -35.00 5.31 24.11
C ALA A 247 -34.73 3.84 24.49
N ALA A 248 -34.86 3.54 25.78
CA ALA A 248 -34.61 2.20 26.32
C ALA A 248 -35.86 1.67 27.04
N ALA A 249 -36.40 0.55 26.56
CA ALA A 249 -37.55 -0.10 27.19
C ALA A 249 -37.09 -1.09 28.28
N GLY A 250 -37.59 -0.92 29.50
CA GLY A 250 -37.29 -1.81 30.65
C GLY A 250 -36.11 -1.34 31.51
N SER A 251 -36.02 -1.88 32.73
CA SER A 251 -35.05 -1.43 33.74
C SER A 251 -33.60 -1.80 33.41
N GLU A 252 -33.36 -2.97 32.83
CA GLU A 252 -32.00 -3.44 32.52
C GLU A 252 -31.36 -2.67 31.35
N PRO A 253 -32.04 -2.43 30.21
CA PRO A 253 -31.49 -1.57 29.16
C PRO A 253 -31.31 -0.12 29.60
N ALA A 254 -32.24 0.43 30.39
CA ALA A 254 -32.11 1.79 30.94
C ALA A 254 -30.86 1.94 31.82
N ALA A 255 -30.59 0.96 32.70
CA ALA A 255 -29.38 0.98 33.54
C ALA A 255 -28.08 0.98 32.73
N ARG A 256 -28.05 0.34 31.54
CA ARG A 256 -26.87 0.33 30.65
C ARG A 256 -26.60 1.68 29.98
N TRP A 257 -27.61 2.55 29.91
CA TRP A 257 -27.53 3.88 29.31
C TRP A 257 -27.56 5.02 30.34
N ASP A 258 -27.61 4.71 31.64
CA ASP A 258 -27.62 5.70 32.73
C ASP A 258 -26.49 6.72 32.62
N TRP A 259 -25.34 6.33 32.05
CA TRP A 259 -24.21 7.22 31.83
C TRP A 259 -24.48 8.40 30.90
N THR A 260 -25.47 8.27 30.01
CA THR A 260 -25.81 9.31 29.03
C THR A 260 -26.47 10.54 29.66
N LYS A 261 -26.98 10.44 30.90
CA LYS A 261 -27.55 11.57 31.65
C LYS A 261 -26.56 12.68 31.98
N TRP A 262 -25.26 12.35 31.94
CA TRP A 262 -24.17 13.30 32.19
C TRP A 262 -23.67 13.98 30.91
N LEU A 263 -24.10 13.51 29.74
CA LEU A 263 -23.68 14.09 28.48
C LEU A 263 -24.39 15.43 28.25
N PRO A 264 -23.69 16.47 27.76
CA PRO A 264 -24.36 17.69 27.36
C PRO A 264 -25.25 17.48 26.12
N HIS A 265 -24.96 16.47 25.29
CA HIS A 265 -25.70 16.15 24.06
C HIS A 265 -27.11 15.61 24.30
N THR A 266 -27.43 15.15 25.52
CA THR A 266 -28.77 14.68 25.88
C THR A 266 -29.62 15.76 26.51
N GLN A 267 -29.08 16.97 26.72
CA GLN A 267 -29.78 18.06 27.40
C GLN A 267 -30.55 18.92 26.41
N LEU A 268 -31.80 19.20 26.72
CA LEU A 268 -32.63 20.17 26.00
C LEU A 268 -32.59 21.49 26.78
N SER A 269 -31.93 22.50 26.22
CA SER A 269 -31.65 23.77 26.91
C SER A 269 -32.91 24.59 27.26
N ASP A 270 -34.01 24.39 26.53
CA ASP A 270 -35.24 25.18 26.66
C ASP A 270 -36.27 24.59 27.65
N SER A 271 -35.94 23.50 28.34
CA SER A 271 -36.86 22.80 29.26
C SER A 271 -36.14 22.28 30.51
N LEU A 272 -36.89 22.07 31.60
CA LEU A 272 -36.35 21.68 32.92
C LEU A 272 -37.06 20.42 33.44
N ASP A 273 -36.29 19.46 33.97
CA ASP A 273 -36.80 18.19 34.52
C ASP A 273 -36.83 18.14 36.06
N GLY A 274 -36.60 19.27 36.72
CA GLY A 274 -36.54 19.40 38.18
C GLY A 274 -35.18 19.12 38.81
N ALA A 275 -34.27 18.42 38.10
CA ALA A 275 -32.87 18.20 38.53
C ALA A 275 -31.85 18.92 37.63
N GLY A 276 -32.32 19.63 36.61
CA GLY A 276 -31.53 20.41 35.66
C GLY A 276 -32.33 20.66 34.38
N THR A 277 -31.61 20.85 33.27
CA THR A 277 -32.18 20.81 31.92
C THR A 277 -32.81 19.45 31.62
N GLU A 278 -33.91 19.45 30.87
CA GLU A 278 -34.59 18.22 30.46
C GLU A 278 -33.63 17.30 29.70
N ARG A 279 -33.68 15.99 29.98
CA ARG A 279 -32.78 14.99 29.40
C ARG A 279 -33.55 14.05 28.48
N LEU A 280 -33.03 13.83 27.28
CA LEU A 280 -33.58 12.92 26.27
C LEU A 280 -33.12 11.47 26.49
N ILE A 281 -33.48 10.86 27.63
CA ILE A 281 -33.06 9.50 28.04
C ILE A 281 -34.19 8.64 28.58
#